data_AF-A0A833LVZ6-F1
#
_entry.id   AF-A0A833LVZ6-F1
#
_cell.length_a   1.000
_cell.length_b   1.000
_cell.length_c   1.000
_cell.angle_alpha   90.00
_cell.angle_beta   90.00
_cell.angle_gamma   90.00
#
_symmetry.space_group_name_H-M   'P 1'
#
loop_
_entity.id
_entity.type
_entity.pdbx_description
1 polymer ?
#
loop_
_entity_poly.entity_id
_entity_poly.type
_entity_poly.pdbx_seq_one_letter_code
_entity_poly.pdbx_strand_id
1 'polypeptide(L)'
;MKDTAWDQCLDCKHLLPVNRLVCKAFPDGIPDAIRDQDHDHRKPYPGDNGFRYEVKKETKEPKRRSGSVEVDPWKRKILIQSVVILILCAIIGVIVIPPLLVLIVSLIL
;
A
#
# COMPACT_ATOMS: atom_id res chain seq x y z
N MET A 1 31.22 13.03 -15.22
CA MET A 1 29.78 12.76 -15.11
C MET A 1 29.63 11.25 -15.11
N LYS A 2 29.23 10.68 -13.97
CA LYS A 2 28.79 9.28 -13.87
C LYS A 2 27.28 9.37 -13.69
N ASP A 3 26.62 9.63 -14.79
CA ASP A 3 25.20 9.39 -14.97
C ASP A 3 24.98 7.96 -14.49
N THR A 4 24.33 7.88 -13.33
CA THR A 4 23.94 6.67 -12.62
C THR A 4 23.61 5.57 -13.62
N ALA A 5 24.33 4.45 -13.55
CA ALA A 5 24.06 3.25 -14.33
C ALA A 5 22.68 2.70 -13.90
N TRP A 6 21.63 3.31 -14.44
CA TRP A 6 20.28 2.76 -14.40
C TRP A 6 20.32 1.54 -15.30
N ASP A 7 19.92 0.40 -14.74
CA ASP A 7 19.78 -0.84 -15.48
C ASP A 7 18.78 -0.62 -16.62
N GLN A 8 19.32 -0.38 -17.82
CA GLN A 8 18.56 -0.11 -19.06
C GLN A 8 17.60 -1.26 -19.41
N CYS A 9 17.80 -2.47 -18.87
CA CYS A 9 16.83 -3.55 -19.04
C CYS A 9 15.58 -3.28 -18.18
N LEU A 10 15.77 -2.88 -16.91
CA LEU A 10 14.69 -2.79 -15.92
C LEU A 10 13.73 -1.64 -16.16
N ASP A 11 14.23 -0.53 -16.67
CA ASP A 11 13.46 0.67 -17.01
C ASP A 11 12.92 0.65 -18.45
N CYS A 12 13.33 -0.30 -19.31
CA CYS A 12 12.86 -0.40 -20.69
C CYS A 12 11.42 -0.95 -20.78
N LYS A 13 10.54 -0.27 -21.54
CA LYS A 13 9.14 -0.64 -21.74
C LYS A 13 8.93 -1.99 -22.43
N HIS A 14 9.97 -2.52 -23.06
CA HIS A 14 9.93 -3.77 -23.82
C HIS A 14 10.21 -5.01 -22.97
N LEU A 15 10.64 -4.84 -21.71
CA LEU A 15 10.85 -5.94 -20.76
C LEU A 15 9.52 -6.61 -20.41
N LEU A 16 9.47 -7.94 -20.51
CA LEU A 16 8.26 -8.70 -20.20
C LEU A 16 8.16 -8.97 -18.68
N PRO A 17 6.95 -8.87 -18.08
CA PRO A 17 6.78 -8.93 -16.63
C PRO A 17 6.94 -10.35 -16.05
N VAL A 18 6.73 -11.38 -16.86
CA VAL A 18 6.69 -12.78 -16.40
C VAL A 18 8.09 -13.30 -16.04
N ASN A 19 9.13 -12.81 -16.74
CA ASN A 19 10.51 -13.18 -16.47
C ASN A 19 11.44 -12.07 -16.99
N ARG A 20 12.32 -11.52 -16.12
CA ARG A 20 13.24 -10.42 -16.49
C ARG A 20 14.40 -10.87 -17.40
N LEU A 21 14.35 -12.11 -17.88
CA LEU A 21 15.32 -12.69 -18.81
C LEU A 21 14.86 -12.60 -20.27
N VAL A 22 13.67 -12.09 -20.56
CA VAL A 22 13.14 -11.97 -21.92
C VAL A 22 12.50 -10.60 -22.15
N CYS A 23 12.58 -10.12 -23.38
CA CYS A 23 11.95 -8.87 -23.80
C CYS A 23 11.45 -8.99 -25.25
N LYS A 24 10.74 -7.97 -25.76
CA LYS A 24 10.26 -8.00 -27.15
C LYS A 24 11.39 -8.10 -28.20
N ALA A 25 12.57 -7.57 -27.88
CA ALA A 25 13.75 -7.66 -28.76
C ALA A 25 14.33 -9.08 -28.77
N PHE A 26 14.29 -9.78 -27.63
CA PHE A 26 14.86 -11.11 -27.43
C PHE A 26 13.83 -12.02 -26.71
N PRO A 27 12.87 -12.59 -27.45
CA PRO A 27 11.81 -13.41 -26.86
C PRO A 27 12.35 -14.72 -26.27
N ASP A 28 13.47 -15.23 -26.79
CA ASP A 28 14.09 -16.50 -26.36
C ASP A 28 15.13 -16.32 -25.24
N GLY A 29 15.51 -15.08 -24.91
CA GLY A 29 16.49 -14.79 -23.86
C GLY A 29 17.35 -13.57 -24.17
N ILE A 30 17.47 -12.66 -23.21
CA ILE A 30 18.33 -11.48 -23.31
C ILE A 30 19.81 -11.92 -23.22
N PRO A 31 20.67 -11.57 -24.20
CA PRO A 31 22.10 -11.86 -24.17
C PRO A 31 22.80 -11.32 -22.92
N ASP A 32 23.79 -12.06 -22.40
CA ASP A 32 24.55 -11.67 -21.20
C ASP A 32 25.17 -10.27 -21.33
N ALA A 33 25.77 -9.92 -22.47
CA ALA A 33 26.34 -8.58 -22.69
C ALA A 33 25.30 -7.44 -22.58
N ILE A 34 24.02 -7.71 -22.85
CA ILE A 34 22.93 -6.74 -22.68
C ILE A 34 22.48 -6.72 -21.22
N ARG A 35 22.35 -7.90 -20.59
CA ARG A 35 21.93 -8.05 -19.19
C ARG A 35 22.95 -7.47 -18.20
N ASP A 36 24.22 -7.68 -18.48
CA ASP A 36 25.35 -7.30 -17.63
C ASP A 36 25.78 -5.85 -17.91
N GLN A 37 25.00 -5.11 -18.73
CA GLN A 37 25.16 -3.70 -19.07
C GLN A 37 26.44 -3.36 -19.85
N ASP A 38 27.06 -4.35 -20.49
CA ASP A 38 28.24 -4.15 -21.35
C ASP A 38 27.89 -3.49 -22.70
N HIS A 39 26.61 -3.50 -23.09
CA HIS A 39 26.12 -2.85 -24.31
C HIS A 39 25.05 -1.80 -23.99
N ASP A 40 25.15 -0.62 -24.62
CA ASP A 40 24.15 0.44 -24.53
C ASP A 40 22.93 0.07 -25.39
N HIS A 41 21.77 -0.15 -24.77
CA HIS A 41 20.54 -0.62 -25.42
C HIS A 41 19.94 0.40 -26.39
N ARG A 42 20.44 1.64 -26.39
CA ARG A 42 20.11 2.65 -27.41
C ARG A 42 20.78 2.34 -28.76
N LYS A 43 21.81 1.49 -28.79
CA LYS A 43 22.55 1.09 -29.99
C LYS A 43 22.00 -0.22 -30.59
N PRO A 44 22.16 -0.43 -31.92
CA PRO A 44 21.95 -1.73 -32.56
C PRO A 44 22.67 -2.88 -31.89
N TYR A 45 21.97 -4.00 -31.75
CA TYR A 45 22.53 -5.27 -31.32
C TYR A 45 22.05 -6.40 -32.25
N PRO A 46 22.92 -7.36 -32.63
CA PRO A 46 22.52 -8.47 -33.47
C PRO A 46 21.32 -9.24 -32.92
N GLY A 47 20.26 -9.37 -33.72
CA GLY A 47 19.06 -10.13 -33.33
C GLY A 47 18.05 -9.37 -32.47
N ASP A 48 18.18 -8.05 -32.30
CA ASP A 48 17.26 -7.21 -31.51
C ASP A 48 15.84 -7.03 -32.10
N ASN A 49 15.53 -7.71 -33.22
CA ASN A 49 14.25 -7.65 -33.93
C ASN A 49 13.78 -6.22 -34.24
N GLY A 50 14.71 -5.25 -34.36
CA GLY A 50 14.41 -3.85 -34.64
C GLY A 50 13.89 -3.05 -33.44
N PHE A 51 13.84 -3.64 -32.24
CA PHE A 51 13.44 -2.93 -31.02
C PHE A 51 14.65 -2.21 -30.39
N ARG A 52 14.39 -1.02 -29.86
CA ARG A 52 15.38 -0.16 -29.21
C ARG A 52 14.94 0.15 -27.79
N TYR A 53 15.88 0.60 -26.98
CA TYR A 53 15.57 1.12 -25.66
C TYR A 53 14.52 2.24 -25.71
N GLU A 54 13.48 2.10 -24.89
CA GLU A 54 12.52 3.16 -24.61
C GLU A 54 12.10 3.08 -23.14
N VAL A 55 12.27 4.18 -22.43
CA VAL A 55 11.94 4.29 -21.01
C VAL A 55 10.45 3.99 -20.79
N LYS A 56 10.13 3.17 -19.79
CA LYS A 56 8.77 3.07 -19.25
C LYS A 56 8.34 4.47 -18.85
N LYS A 57 7.33 5.03 -19.50
CA LYS A 57 6.67 6.24 -18.98
C LYS A 57 6.30 5.92 -17.53
N GLU A 58 6.68 6.78 -16.59
CA GLU A 58 6.19 6.65 -15.22
C GLU A 58 4.68 6.59 -15.32
N THR A 59 4.12 5.39 -15.11
CA THR A 59 2.72 5.30 -14.75
C THR A 59 2.68 6.12 -13.48
N LYS A 60 1.97 7.25 -13.48
CA LYS A 60 1.53 7.85 -12.24
C LYS A 60 0.66 6.80 -11.59
N GLU A 61 1.27 5.83 -10.91
CA GLU A 61 0.56 5.00 -9.98
C GLU A 61 -0.16 6.02 -9.08
N PRO A 62 -1.47 5.89 -8.87
CA PRO A 62 -2.06 6.61 -7.75
C PRO A 62 -1.26 6.13 -6.55
N LYS A 63 -0.37 7.01 -6.04
CA LYS A 63 0.56 6.77 -4.92
C LYS A 63 -0.16 5.84 -3.97
N ARG A 64 0.21 4.55 -3.92
CA ARG A 64 -0.36 3.62 -2.93
C ARG A 64 -0.12 4.32 -1.62
N ARG A 65 -1.22 4.78 -1.00
CA ARG A 65 -1.17 5.64 0.17
C ARG A 65 -0.44 4.83 1.22
N SER A 66 0.84 5.13 1.44
CA SER A 66 1.56 4.68 2.61
C SER A 66 0.68 5.08 3.78
N GLY A 67 0.02 4.08 4.35
CA GLY A 67 -1.09 4.28 5.26
C GLY A 67 -0.62 5.02 6.50
N SER A 68 -1.04 6.27 6.62
CA SER A 68 -1.80 6.64 7.80
C SER A 68 -3.24 6.76 7.32
N VAL A 69 -4.08 5.80 7.71
CA VAL A 69 -5.51 6.07 7.78
C VAL A 69 -5.63 7.22 8.77
N GLU A 70 -5.82 8.43 8.25
CA GLU A 70 -6.08 9.60 9.09
C GLU A 70 -7.43 9.35 9.77
N VAL A 71 -7.37 8.87 11.00
CA VAL A 71 -8.55 8.65 11.83
C VAL A 71 -9.16 10.01 12.06
N ASP A 72 -10.34 10.24 11.50
CA ASP A 72 -11.00 11.53 11.64
C ASP A 72 -11.20 11.82 13.14
N PRO A 73 -10.72 12.99 13.64
CA PRO A 73 -10.71 13.25 15.08
C PRO A 73 -12.10 13.22 15.73
N TRP A 74 -13.16 13.40 14.94
CA TRP A 74 -14.53 13.44 15.43
C TRP A 74 -15.11 12.04 15.70
N LYS A 75 -14.85 11.06 14.83
CA LYS A 75 -15.31 9.66 14.98
C LYS A 75 -14.61 8.94 16.13
N ARG A 76 -13.34 9.29 16.42
CA ARG A 76 -12.64 8.80 17.62
C ARG A 76 -13.27 9.31 18.91
N LYS A 77 -13.70 10.58 18.95
CA LYS A 77 -14.36 11.17 20.12
C LYS A 77 -15.75 10.58 20.35
N ILE A 78 -16.52 10.40 19.29
CA ILE A 78 -17.87 9.79 19.35
C ILE A 78 -17.83 8.37 19.93
N LEU A 79 -16.91 7.52 19.46
CA LEU A 79 -16.83 6.14 19.93
C LEU A 79 -16.45 6.05 21.41
N ILE A 80 -15.49 6.88 21.86
CA ILE A 80 -15.08 6.92 23.27
C ILE A 80 -16.23 7.44 24.13
N GLN A 81 -16.92 8.50 23.70
CA GLN A 81 -18.05 9.08 24.44
C GLN A 81 -19.22 8.09 24.57
N SER A 82 -19.55 7.33 23.52
CA SER A 82 -20.60 6.31 23.58
C SER A 82 -20.27 5.18 24.56
N VAL A 83 -19.03 4.70 24.60
CA VAL A 83 -18.61 3.62 25.53
C VAL A 83 -18.65 4.09 26.98
N VAL A 84 -18.16 5.30 27.26
CA VAL A 84 -18.18 5.87 28.63
C VAL A 84 -19.62 6.00 29.13
N ILE A 85 -20.55 6.48 28.30
CA ILE A 85 -21.98 6.59 28.66
C ILE A 85 -22.57 5.22 29.00
N LEU A 86 -22.30 4.20 28.19
CA LEU A 86 -22.81 2.84 28.43
C LEU A 86 -22.31 2.25 29.76
N ILE A 87 -21.02 2.43 30.05
CA ILE A 87 -20.40 1.96 31.30
C ILE A 87 -21.02 2.69 32.50
N LEU A 88 -21.20 4.02 32.43
CA LEU A 88 -21.81 4.79 33.51
C LEU A 88 -23.26 4.35 33.78
N CYS A 89 -24.07 4.16 32.74
CA CYS A 89 -25.45 3.68 32.89
C CYS A 89 -25.50 2.30 33.55
N ALA A 90 -24.60 1.38 33.17
CA ALA A 90 -24.53 0.05 33.78
C ALA A 90 -24.14 0.11 35.26
N ILE A 91 -23.14 0.93 35.61
CA ILE A 91 -22.69 1.12 37.00
C ILE A 91 -23.82 1.72 37.85
N ILE A 92 -24.48 2.78 37.36
CA ILE A 92 -25.63 3.38 38.05
C ILE A 92 -26.74 2.35 38.25
N GLY A 93 -27.01 1.54 37.23
CA GLY A 93 -27.99 0.45 37.28
C GLY A 93 -27.71 -0.61 38.32
N VAL A 94 -26.44 -0.94 38.57
CA VAL A 94 -26.04 -1.98 39.53
C VAL A 94 -25.84 -1.43 40.94
N ILE A 95 -25.37 -0.19 41.07
CA ILE A 95 -25.00 0.37 42.38
C ILE A 95 -26.13 1.19 43.00
N VAL A 96 -26.84 2.00 42.19
CA VAL A 96 -27.80 2.99 42.71
C VAL A 96 -29.22 2.43 42.71
N ILE A 97 -29.60 1.69 41.68
CA ILE A 97 -30.97 1.17 41.56
C ILE A 97 -31.30 0.14 42.67
N PRO A 98 -30.46 -0.86 43.00
CA PRO A 98 -30.81 -1.85 44.01
C PRO A 98 -31.07 -1.27 45.43
N PRO A 99 -30.21 -0.40 46.00
CA PRO A 99 -30.51 0.19 47.31
C PRO A 99 -31.72 1.13 47.25
N LEU A 100 -31.92 1.86 46.15
CA LEU A 100 -33.10 2.70 45.97
C LEU A 100 -34.40 1.88 45.97
N LEU A 101 -34.42 0.72 45.30
CA LEU A 101 -35.56 -0.19 45.31
C LEU A 101 -35.85 -0.72 46.73
N VAL A 102 -34.82 -1.11 47.48
CA VAL A 102 -35.00 -1.56 48.88
C VAL A 102 -35.60 -0.47 49.76
N LEU A 103 -35.12 0.78 49.61
CA LEU A 103 -35.66 1.92 50.35
C LEU A 103 -37.13 2.19 50.00
N ILE A 104 -37.49 2.16 48.71
CA ILE A 104 -38.87 2.36 48.26
C ILE A 104 -39.80 1.28 48.84
N VAL A 105 -39.38 0.01 48.76
CA VAL A 105 -40.16 -1.12 49.31
C VAL A 105 -40.34 -0.97 50.83
N SER A 106 -39.32 -0.50 51.55
CA SER A 106 -39.37 -0.29 53.01
C SER A 106 -40.26 0.89 53.44
N LEU A 107 -40.60 1.81 52.53
CA LEU A 107 -41.52 2.92 52.80
C LEU A 107 -42.98 2.56 52.47
N ILE A 108 -43.21 1.54 51.65
CA ILE A 108 -44.53 1.10 51.19
C ILE A 108 -45.08 -0.04 52.07
N LEU A 109 -44.20 -0.89 52.61
CA LEU A 109 -44.52 -1.94 53.59
C LEU A 109 -44.56 -1.38 55.02
#